data_AF-K1TF23-F1
#
_entry.id   AF-K1TF23-F1
#
_cell.length_a   1.000
_cell.length_b   1.000
_cell.length_c   1.000
_cell.angle_alpha   90.00
_cell.angle_beta   90.00
_cell.angle_gamma   90.00
#
_symmetry.space_group_name_H-M   'P 1'
#
loop_
_entity.id
_entity.type
_entity.pdbx_description
1 polymer ?
#
loop_
_entity_poly.entity_id
_entity_poly.type
_entity_poly.pdbx_seq_one_letter_code
_entity_poly.pdbx_strand_id
1 'polypeptide(L)'
;MVVALTQQALADYDQMREREGAKLRADVEEKLARIESLVTNVEAAAPETAAAYEARLRQKLEAVLAAADIDESRIIAEAAIYADHVAVDEETVRLRSHIAQLRQMLESGSPVGRKADFLIQEFNREANTIGSKCQNADIAKVVVDLKSEIEKIREQ
;
A
#
# COMPACT_ATOMS: atom_id res chain seq x y z
N MET A 1 3.63 -41.14 36.74
CA MET A 1 2.27 -40.70 36.37
C MET A 1 2.22 -39.21 36.08
N VAL A 2 2.59 -38.32 37.01
CA VAL A 2 2.60 -36.86 36.80
C VAL A 2 3.48 -36.42 35.61
N VAL A 3 4.72 -36.93 35.52
CA VAL A 3 5.64 -36.58 34.41
C VAL A 3 5.07 -36.90 33.03
N ALA A 4 4.42 -38.06 32.87
CA ALA A 4 3.82 -38.46 31.60
C ALA A 4 2.62 -37.57 31.21
N LEU A 5 1.79 -37.19 32.20
CA LEU A 5 0.70 -36.24 32.00
C LEU A 5 1.21 -34.85 31.62
N THR A 6 2.29 -34.37 32.25
CA THR A 6 2.90 -33.08 31.90
C THR A 6 3.49 -33.09 30.49
N GLN A 7 4.14 -34.19 30.07
CA GLN A 7 4.67 -34.33 28.72
C GLN A 7 3.56 -34.32 27.66
N GLN A 8 2.44 -35.02 27.91
CA GLN A 8 1.30 -34.99 27.02
C GLN A 8 0.71 -33.58 26.89
N ALA A 9 0.53 -32.88 28.01
CA ALA A 9 0.01 -31.52 28.00
C ALA A 9 0.90 -30.53 27.23
N LEU A 10 2.24 -30.68 27.33
CA LEU A 10 3.18 -29.87 26.54
C LEU A 10 3.09 -30.17 25.04
N ALA A 11 3.01 -31.46 24.67
CA ALA A 11 2.86 -31.84 23.26
C ALA A 11 1.56 -31.31 22.65
N ASP A 12 0.46 -31.41 23.40
CA ASP A 12 -0.84 -30.88 22.97
C ASP A 12 -0.81 -29.33 22.83
N TYR A 13 -0.10 -28.65 23.73
CA TYR A 13 0.10 -27.20 23.69
C TYR A 13 0.91 -26.77 22.46
N ASP A 14 2.02 -27.44 22.16
CA ASP A 14 2.86 -27.14 21.00
C ASP A 14 2.08 -27.38 19.69
N GLN A 15 1.33 -28.48 19.60
CA GLN A 15 0.49 -28.78 18.45
C GLN A 15 -0.61 -27.73 18.24
N MET A 16 -1.20 -27.20 19.33
CA MET A 16 -2.17 -26.11 19.25
C MET A 16 -1.53 -24.83 18.71
N ARG A 17 -0.33 -24.47 19.20
CA ARG A 17 0.43 -23.30 18.77
C ARG A 17 0.81 -23.35 17.29
N GLU A 18 1.23 -24.50 16.80
CA GLU A 18 1.55 -24.69 15.37
C GLU A 18 0.32 -24.50 14.47
N ARG A 19 -0.82 -25.06 14.87
CA ARG A 19 -2.08 -24.91 14.12
C ARG A 19 -2.56 -23.46 14.10
N GLU A 20 -2.44 -22.75 15.21
CA GLU A 20 -2.77 -21.33 15.31
C GLU A 20 -1.85 -20.49 14.42
N GLY A 21 -0.53 -20.71 14.51
CA GLY A 21 0.45 -20.00 13.68
C GLY A 21 0.25 -20.23 12.18
N ALA A 22 -0.09 -21.46 11.76
CA ALA A 22 -0.39 -21.76 10.37
C ALA A 22 -1.64 -21.02 9.85
N LYS A 23 -2.69 -20.91 10.68
CA LYS A 23 -3.89 -20.14 10.33
C LYS A 23 -3.59 -18.64 10.23
N LEU A 24 -2.85 -18.11 11.21
CA LEU A 24 -2.46 -16.70 11.23
C LEU A 24 -1.63 -16.33 9.99
N ARG A 25 -0.65 -17.19 9.64
CA ARG A 25 0.15 -17.02 8.43
C ARG A 25 -0.72 -16.96 7.18
N ALA A 26 -1.64 -17.90 7.01
CA ALA A 26 -2.50 -17.96 5.83
C ALA A 26 -3.38 -16.70 5.71
N ASP A 27 -3.93 -16.22 6.83
CA ASP A 27 -4.73 -14.99 6.87
C ASP A 27 -3.90 -13.74 6.52
N VAL A 28 -2.67 -13.62 7.05
CA VAL A 28 -1.75 -12.52 6.67
C VAL A 28 -1.36 -12.60 5.19
N GLU A 29 -1.10 -13.79 4.65
CA GLU A 29 -0.78 -13.97 3.22
C GLU A 29 -1.94 -13.55 2.30
N GLU A 30 -3.19 -13.85 2.67
CA GLU A 30 -4.38 -13.41 1.94
C GLU A 30 -4.48 -11.88 1.91
N LYS A 31 -4.29 -11.21 3.06
CA LYS A 31 -4.31 -9.74 3.15
C LYS A 31 -3.16 -9.12 2.36
N LEU A 32 -1.96 -9.72 2.40
CA LEU A 32 -0.83 -9.26 1.58
C LEU A 32 -1.13 -9.34 0.09
N ALA A 33 -1.77 -10.42 -0.38
CA ALA A 33 -2.19 -10.53 -1.78
C ALA A 33 -3.22 -9.45 -2.14
N ARG A 34 -4.15 -9.14 -1.23
CA ARG A 34 -5.12 -8.06 -1.43
C ARG A 34 -4.44 -6.70 -1.52
N ILE A 35 -3.52 -6.40 -0.60
CA ILE A 35 -2.71 -5.17 -0.62
C ILE A 35 -1.99 -5.04 -1.96
N GLU A 36 -1.31 -6.09 -2.42
CA GLU A 36 -0.56 -6.08 -3.69
C GLU A 36 -1.46 -5.81 -4.91
N SER A 37 -2.68 -6.34 -4.92
CA SER A 37 -3.68 -6.01 -5.94
C SER A 37 -4.09 -4.53 -5.88
N LEU A 38 -4.27 -3.98 -4.68
CA LEU A 38 -4.60 -2.56 -4.50
C LEU A 38 -3.44 -1.65 -4.96
N VAL A 39 -2.18 -2.02 -4.68
CA VAL A 39 -1.01 -1.31 -5.20
C VAL A 39 -1.01 -1.29 -6.73
N THR A 40 -1.30 -2.43 -7.36
CA THR A 40 -1.39 -2.53 -8.82
C THR A 40 -2.46 -1.60 -9.40
N ASN A 41 -3.60 -1.44 -8.70
CA ASN A 41 -4.65 -0.51 -9.12
C ASN A 41 -4.19 0.95 -9.02
N VAL A 42 -3.42 1.32 -7.98
CA VAL A 42 -2.83 2.66 -7.85
C VAL A 42 -1.86 2.93 -9.01
N GLU A 43 -0.97 1.98 -9.29
CA GLU A 43 0.02 2.08 -10.39
C GLU A 43 -0.65 2.25 -11.76
N ALA A 44 -1.78 1.58 -11.99
CA ALA A 44 -2.54 1.70 -13.24
C ALA A 44 -3.26 3.06 -13.38
N ALA A 45 -3.74 3.62 -12.28
CA ALA A 45 -4.49 4.88 -12.27
C ALA A 45 -3.59 6.13 -12.21
N ALA A 46 -2.37 6.03 -11.67
CA ALA A 46 -1.45 7.15 -11.49
C ALA A 46 -1.09 7.90 -12.80
N PRO A 47 -0.83 7.23 -13.94
CA PRO A 47 -0.52 7.91 -15.20
C PRO A 47 -1.68 8.77 -15.74
N GLU A 48 -2.93 8.40 -15.48
CA GLU A 48 -4.11 9.11 -15.98
C GLU A 48 -4.27 10.49 -15.32
N THR A 49 -3.71 10.67 -14.12
CA THR A 49 -3.82 11.91 -13.33
C THR A 49 -3.11 13.09 -13.96
N ALA A 50 -1.94 12.88 -14.59
CA ALA A 50 -1.17 13.95 -15.22
C ALA A 50 -1.86 14.49 -16.48
N ALA A 51 -2.31 13.59 -17.36
CA ALA A 51 -3.05 13.96 -18.57
C ALA A 51 -4.38 14.66 -18.25
N ALA A 52 -5.11 14.16 -17.23
CA ALA A 52 -6.34 14.80 -16.77
C ALA A 52 -6.09 16.21 -16.21
N TYR A 53 -4.97 16.42 -15.52
CA TYR A 53 -4.61 17.75 -15.01
C TYR A 53 -4.24 18.72 -16.13
N GLU A 54 -3.43 18.30 -17.11
CA GLU A 54 -3.10 19.12 -18.27
C GLU A 54 -4.37 19.59 -18.99
N ALA A 55 -5.29 18.67 -19.29
CA ALA A 55 -6.56 18.98 -19.93
C ALA A 55 -7.38 20.00 -19.12
N ARG A 56 -7.45 19.83 -17.78
CA ARG A 56 -8.16 20.74 -16.89
C ARG A 56 -7.49 22.11 -16.81
N LEU A 57 -6.17 22.18 -16.81
CA LEU A 57 -5.40 23.43 -16.80
C LEU A 57 -5.65 24.20 -18.09
N ARG A 58 -5.59 23.52 -19.23
CA ARG A 58 -5.90 24.10 -20.55
C ARG A 58 -7.31 24.67 -20.60
N GLN A 59 -8.32 23.89 -20.19
CA GLN A 59 -9.71 24.34 -20.17
C GLN A 59 -9.92 25.58 -19.30
N LYS A 60 -9.28 25.65 -18.12
CA LYS A 60 -9.33 26.83 -17.25
C LYS A 60 -8.68 28.05 -17.90
N LEU A 61 -7.53 27.87 -18.54
CA LEU A 61 -6.81 28.95 -19.20
C LEU A 61 -7.61 29.49 -20.39
N GLU A 62 -8.16 28.62 -21.24
CA GLU A 62 -9.05 29.02 -22.35
C GLU A 62 -10.28 29.79 -21.86
N ALA A 63 -10.88 29.37 -20.73
CA ALA A 63 -12.05 30.03 -20.16
C ALA A 63 -11.73 31.41 -19.55
N VAL A 64 -10.52 31.60 -18.99
CA VAL A 64 -10.09 32.85 -18.33
C VAL A 64 -9.47 33.82 -19.33
N LEU A 65 -8.73 33.31 -20.31
CA LEU A 65 -7.93 34.08 -21.26
C LEU A 65 -8.62 34.27 -22.61
N ALA A 66 -9.95 34.34 -22.66
CA ALA A 66 -10.71 34.49 -23.91
C ALA A 66 -10.06 35.57 -24.82
N ALA A 67 -9.35 35.11 -25.87
CA ALA A 67 -8.55 35.87 -26.85
C ALA A 67 -7.07 36.25 -26.56
N ALA A 68 -6.40 35.71 -25.53
CA ALA A 68 -4.95 35.87 -25.36
C ALA A 68 -4.17 34.69 -25.97
N ASP A 69 -2.99 34.98 -26.53
CA ASP A 69 -2.07 33.96 -27.04
C ASP A 69 -1.58 33.11 -25.86
N ILE A 70 -2.01 31.85 -25.82
CA ILE A 70 -1.67 30.93 -24.74
C ILE A 70 -0.28 30.37 -25.02
N ASP A 71 0.66 30.60 -24.10
CA ASP A 71 1.99 29.99 -24.17
C ASP A 71 1.91 28.50 -23.81
N GLU A 72 1.81 27.65 -24.84
CA GLU A 72 1.77 26.19 -24.69
C GLU A 72 2.98 25.64 -23.94
N SER A 73 4.16 26.24 -24.10
CA SER A 73 5.39 25.78 -23.45
C SER A 73 5.29 25.91 -21.93
N ARG A 74 4.65 26.98 -21.44
CA ARG A 74 4.40 27.20 -20.02
C ARG A 74 3.35 26.25 -19.46
N ILE A 75 2.30 25.92 -20.23
CA ILE A 75 1.31 24.91 -19.83
C ILE A 75 1.98 23.55 -19.63
N ILE A 76 2.81 23.13 -20.59
CA ILE A 76 3.49 21.84 -20.52
C ILE A 76 4.46 21.81 -19.32
N ALA A 77 5.20 22.89 -19.06
CA ALA A 77 6.09 22.98 -17.92
C ALA A 77 5.34 22.88 -16.57
N GLU A 78 4.22 23.59 -16.42
CA GLU A 78 3.38 23.53 -15.21
C GLU A 78 2.74 22.14 -15.04
N ALA A 79 2.29 21.52 -16.14
CA ALA A 79 1.76 20.16 -16.11
C ALA A 79 2.83 19.14 -15.70
N ALA A 80 4.08 19.30 -16.16
CA ALA A 80 5.20 18.44 -15.77
C ALA A 80 5.56 18.59 -14.28
N ILE A 81 5.61 19.83 -13.77
CA ILE A 81 5.84 20.09 -12.33
C ILE A 81 4.71 19.47 -11.49
N TYR A 82 3.46 19.63 -11.91
CA TYR A 82 2.34 19.02 -11.22
C TYR A 82 2.40 17.49 -11.27
N ALA A 83 2.73 16.91 -12.42
CA ALA A 83 2.86 15.46 -12.59
C ALA A 83 3.90 14.88 -11.62
N ASP A 84 5.06 15.52 -11.49
CA ASP A 84 6.10 15.14 -10.52
C ASP A 84 5.59 15.24 -9.07
N HIS A 85 4.81 16.28 -8.76
CA HIS A 85 4.26 16.47 -7.42
C HIS A 85 3.22 15.40 -7.03
N VAL A 86 2.43 14.92 -7.99
CA VAL A 86 1.38 13.91 -7.76
C VAL A 86 1.83 12.47 -8.04
N ALA A 87 3.08 12.28 -8.50
CA ALA A 87 3.64 10.97 -8.79
C ALA A 87 3.80 10.12 -7.52
N VAL A 88 3.40 8.86 -7.61
CA VAL A 88 3.37 7.89 -6.49
C VAL A 88 4.22 6.64 -6.76
N ASP A 89 5.05 6.67 -7.80
CA ASP A 89 5.88 5.55 -8.23
C ASP A 89 6.86 5.11 -7.13
N GLU A 90 7.44 6.06 -6.40
CA GLU A 90 8.34 5.72 -5.31
C GLU A 90 7.62 4.99 -4.16
N GLU A 91 6.44 5.49 -3.78
CA GLU A 91 5.65 4.90 -2.70
C GLU A 91 5.17 3.49 -3.05
N THR A 92 4.74 3.26 -4.29
CA THR A 92 4.29 1.94 -4.76
C THR A 92 5.45 0.94 -4.82
N VAL A 93 6.64 1.36 -5.30
CA VAL A 93 7.86 0.55 -5.28
C VAL A 93 8.29 0.20 -3.85
N ARG A 94 8.30 1.18 -2.92
CA ARG A 94 8.64 0.94 -1.52
C ARG A 94 7.65 -0.04 -0.88
N LEU A 95 6.35 0.14 -1.12
CA LEU A 95 5.32 -0.76 -0.60
C LEU A 95 5.48 -2.20 -1.10
N ARG A 96 5.78 -2.41 -2.38
CA ARG A 96 6.11 -3.75 -2.92
C ARG A 96 7.33 -4.38 -2.26
N SER A 97 8.38 -3.59 -2.03
CA SER A 97 9.57 -4.05 -1.31
C SER A 97 9.24 -4.49 0.12
N HIS A 98 8.41 -3.72 0.83
CA HIS A 98 7.99 -4.05 2.18
C HIS A 98 7.10 -5.31 2.21
N ILE A 99 6.21 -5.50 1.23
CA ILE A 99 5.42 -6.74 1.06
C ILE A 99 6.32 -7.95 0.90
N ALA A 100 7.33 -7.87 0.02
CA ALA A 100 8.28 -8.95 -0.19
C ALA A 100 9.07 -9.29 1.08
N GLN A 101 9.51 -8.27 1.83
CA GLN A 101 10.20 -8.45 3.12
C GLN A 101 9.30 -9.15 4.15
N LEU A 102 8.02 -8.77 4.23
CA LEU A 102 7.10 -9.42 5.17
C LEU A 102 6.86 -10.89 4.81
N ARG A 103 6.69 -11.22 3.52
CA ARG A 103 6.59 -12.62 3.05
C ARG A 103 7.82 -13.44 3.44
N GLN A 104 9.02 -12.92 3.19
CA GLN A 104 10.26 -13.60 3.55
C GLN A 104 10.38 -13.82 5.07
N MET A 105 9.91 -12.86 5.88
CA MET A 105 9.88 -13.00 7.33
C MET A 105 8.95 -14.14 7.78
N LEU A 106 7.75 -14.25 7.20
CA LEU A 106 6.79 -15.32 7.50
C LEU A 106 7.33 -16.73 7.17
N GLU A 107 8.21 -16.84 6.17
CA GLU A 107 8.86 -18.10 5.80
C GLU A 107 10.04 -18.50 6.70
N SER A 108 10.63 -17.55 7.42
CA SER A 108 11.89 -17.75 8.16
C SER A 108 11.79 -18.68 9.38
N GLY A 109 10.58 -19.03 9.82
CA GLY A 109 10.34 -19.89 11.00
C GLY A 109 10.81 -19.29 12.34
N SER A 110 11.28 -18.04 12.34
CA SER A 110 11.79 -17.32 13.51
C SER A 110 10.73 -16.38 14.08
N PRO A 111 10.84 -15.94 15.34
CA PRO A 111 9.98 -14.89 15.87
C PRO A 111 10.17 -13.57 15.09
N VAL A 112 9.11 -13.08 14.43
CA VAL A 112 9.17 -11.89 13.56
C VAL A 112 8.33 -10.70 14.02
N GLY A 113 7.54 -10.82 15.09
CA GLY A 113 6.55 -9.81 15.53
C GLY A 113 7.04 -8.36 15.48
N ARG A 114 8.11 -8.02 16.22
CA ARG A 114 8.65 -6.63 16.22
C ARG A 114 9.09 -6.12 14.85
N LYS A 115 9.60 -7.00 13.98
CA LYS A 115 10.02 -6.61 12.63
C LYS A 115 8.81 -6.47 11.70
N ALA A 116 7.80 -7.32 11.87
CA ALA A 116 6.52 -7.22 11.17
C ALA A 116 5.80 -5.92 11.54
N ASP A 117 5.76 -5.55 12.83
CA ASP A 117 5.19 -4.28 13.30
C ASP A 117 5.84 -3.07 12.62
N PHE A 118 7.16 -3.07 12.50
CA PHE A 118 7.90 -2.03 11.80
C PHE A 118 7.49 -1.96 10.32
N LEU A 119 7.42 -3.10 9.62
CA LEU A 119 6.97 -3.11 8.23
C LEU A 119 5.54 -2.61 8.08
N ILE A 120 4.61 -2.99 8.96
CA ILE A 120 3.22 -2.53 8.93
C ILE A 120 3.14 -0.99 9.13
N GLN A 121 4.04 -0.40 9.92
CA GLN A 121 4.15 1.05 10.05
C GLN A 121 4.63 1.69 8.74
N GLU A 122 5.65 1.10 8.10
CA GLU A 122 6.13 1.58 6.80
C GLU A 122 5.05 1.45 5.71
N PHE A 123 4.27 0.36 5.70
CA PHE A 123 3.14 0.22 4.76
C PHE A 123 2.13 1.36 4.93
N ASN A 124 1.77 1.67 6.19
CA ASN A 124 0.88 2.78 6.50
C ASN A 124 1.46 4.13 6.07
N ARG A 125 2.78 4.31 6.23
CA ARG A 125 3.48 5.53 5.80
C ARG A 125 3.36 5.74 4.30
N GLU A 126 3.65 4.71 3.51
CA GLU A 126 3.53 4.79 2.05
C GLU A 126 2.08 5.02 1.62
N ALA A 127 1.11 4.30 2.21
CA ALA A 127 -0.31 4.48 1.92
C ALA A 127 -0.81 5.92 2.20
N ASN A 128 -0.34 6.53 3.30
CA ASN A 128 -0.66 7.93 3.61
C ASN A 128 -0.04 8.90 2.59
N THR A 129 1.21 8.66 2.18
CA THR A 129 1.88 9.50 1.18
C THR A 129 1.14 9.43 -0.16
N ILE A 130 0.77 8.22 -0.64
CA ILE A 130 -0.07 8.02 -1.83
C ILE A 130 -1.37 8.82 -1.71
N GLY A 131 -2.08 8.68 -0.59
CA GLY A 131 -3.33 9.40 -0.34
C GLY A 131 -3.18 10.92 -0.33
N SER A 132 -2.04 11.45 0.11
CA SER A 132 -1.78 12.90 0.15
C SER A 132 -1.37 13.48 -1.21
N LYS A 133 -0.72 12.68 -2.07
CA LYS A 133 -0.27 13.08 -3.41
C LYS A 133 -1.38 12.96 -4.47
N CYS A 134 -2.29 12.00 -4.35
CA CYS A 134 -3.34 11.79 -5.35
C CYS A 134 -4.62 12.60 -5.08
N GLN A 135 -5.00 13.45 -6.02
CA GLN A 135 -6.27 14.21 -6.01
C GLN A 135 -7.38 13.55 -6.83
N ASN A 136 -7.28 12.24 -7.06
CA ASN A 136 -8.26 11.44 -7.80
C ASN A 136 -9.13 10.66 -6.81
N ALA A 137 -10.47 10.76 -6.94
CA ALA A 137 -11.43 10.08 -6.08
C ALA A 137 -11.33 8.54 -6.15
N ASP A 138 -10.99 8.00 -7.32
CA ASP A 138 -10.82 6.56 -7.51
C ASP A 138 -9.59 6.06 -6.76
N ILE A 139 -8.46 6.77 -6.87
CA ILE A 139 -7.24 6.45 -6.10
C ILE A 139 -7.49 6.63 -4.60
N ALA A 140 -8.20 7.69 -4.19
CA ALA A 140 -8.53 7.91 -2.78
C ALA A 140 -9.32 6.73 -2.19
N LYS A 141 -10.26 6.16 -2.95
CA LYS A 141 -10.99 4.94 -2.54
C LYS A 141 -10.06 3.73 -2.39
N VAL A 142 -9.18 3.52 -3.36
CA VAL A 142 -8.18 2.44 -3.30
C VAL A 142 -7.27 2.59 -2.08
N VAL A 143 -6.87 3.82 -1.73
CA VAL A 143 -6.04 4.09 -0.54
C VAL A 143 -6.79 3.79 0.76
N VAL A 144 -8.10 4.07 0.84
CA VAL A 144 -8.91 3.69 2.02
C VAL A 144 -8.94 2.17 2.19
N ASP A 145 -9.19 1.44 1.10
CA ASP A 145 -9.19 -0.02 1.11
C ASP A 145 -7.80 -0.57 1.49
N LEU A 146 -6.73 0.03 0.96
CA LEU A 146 -5.34 -0.31 1.27
C LEU A 146 -5.05 -0.17 2.77
N LYS A 147 -5.41 0.98 3.36
CA LYS A 147 -5.24 1.23 4.79
C LYS A 147 -6.07 0.28 5.65
N SER A 148 -7.26 -0.08 5.19
CA SER A 148 -8.09 -1.07 5.89
C SER A 148 -7.44 -2.45 5.93
N GLU A 149 -6.86 -2.92 4.82
CA GLU A 149 -6.15 -4.20 4.81
C GLU A 149 -4.88 -4.19 5.66
N ILE A 150 -4.12 -3.08 5.65
CA ILE A 150 -2.95 -2.91 6.51
C ILE A 150 -3.35 -2.97 7.99
N GLU A 151 -4.45 -2.31 8.36
CA GLU A 151 -4.94 -2.31 9.75
C GLU A 151 -5.38 -3.71 10.19
N LYS A 152 -6.04 -4.47 9.32
CA LYS A 152 -6.39 -5.87 9.61
C LYS A 152 -5.15 -6.71 9.91
N ILE A 153 -4.05 -6.55 9.16
CA ILE A 153 -2.78 -7.24 9.48
C ILE A 153 -2.25 -6.83 10.86
N ARG A 154 -2.42 -5.56 11.25
CA ARG A 154 -1.95 -5.03 12.54
C ARG A 154 -2.72 -5.57 13.74
N GLU A 155 -4.01 -5.83 13.58
CA GLU A 155 -4.89 -6.35 14.64
C GLU A 155 -4.74 -7.87 14.88
N GLN A 156 -4.07 -8.56 13.97
CA GLN A 156 -3.85 -10.02 13.96
C GLN A 156 -2.73 -10.46 14.92
#